data_AF-A0A4T2H8U6-F1
#
_entry.id   AF-A0A4T2H8U6-F1
#
_cell.length_a   1.000
_cell.length_b   1.000
_cell.length_c   1.000
_cell.angle_alpha   90.00
_cell.angle_beta   90.00
_cell.angle_gamma   90.00
#
_symmetry.space_group_name_H-M   'P 1'
#
loop_
_entity.id
_entity.type
_entity.pdbx_description
1 polymer ?
#
loop_
_entity_poly.entity_id
_entity_poly.type
_entity_poly.pdbx_seq_one_letter_code
_entity_poly.pdbx_strand_id
1 'polypeptide(L)'
;MELVHISKKDILEIYKDEDKYILKYPTFNITMPEVVKEVSKEAVDSYLAGEHTGEELMTYANYGFWKPKNHLTQEESNRNFLRNHPQLIFKNIENNRRLFSKEEFEGLLAKAHELSRPKVLLEVTTIDSLGIVDGHLELLLADGNAWLPDTEQDHLLKLQEKLNNYIHFIESKQYVDSYGDDFTEKVINLTFQYAPSDNGLAFLVQVQKVLQPTDIRLKVVVPE
;
A
#
# COMPACT_ATOMS: atom_id res chain seq x y z
N MET A 1 -42.67 -14.84 23.09
CA MET A 1 -41.78 -13.66 23.10
C MET A 1 -42.54 -12.38 23.50
N GLU A 2 -42.23 -11.85 24.68
CA GLU A 2 -42.79 -10.62 25.27
C GLU A 2 -41.72 -9.52 25.28
N LEU A 3 -42.08 -8.28 24.94
CA LEU A 3 -41.15 -7.15 25.00
C LEU A 3 -40.98 -6.68 26.44
N VAL A 4 -39.75 -6.68 26.95
CA VAL A 4 -39.40 -6.30 28.33
C VAL A 4 -38.93 -4.85 28.40
N HIS A 5 -38.09 -4.42 27.46
CA HIS A 5 -37.48 -3.08 27.49
C HIS A 5 -37.15 -2.57 26.09
N ILE A 6 -37.33 -1.27 25.87
CA ILE A 6 -36.82 -0.56 24.69
C ILE A 6 -36.01 0.64 25.16
N SER A 7 -34.74 0.70 24.75
CA SER A 7 -33.90 1.88 24.95
C SER A 7 -33.71 2.61 23.63
N LYS A 8 -34.29 3.81 23.52
CA LYS A 8 -34.05 4.71 22.38
C LYS A 8 -32.65 5.33 22.42
N LYS A 9 -32.07 5.45 23.62
CA LYS A 9 -30.72 5.99 23.82
C LYS A 9 -29.66 5.03 23.30
N ASP A 10 -29.80 3.75 23.64
CA ASP A 10 -28.84 2.71 23.27
C ASP A 10 -29.25 1.96 21.99
N ILE A 11 -30.43 2.26 21.44
CA ILE A 11 -30.98 1.67 20.21
C ILE A 11 -31.02 0.14 20.31
N LEU A 12 -31.67 -0.36 21.36
CA LEU A 12 -31.81 -1.80 21.62
C LEU A 12 -33.19 -2.14 22.17
N GLU A 13 -33.56 -3.41 21.99
CA GLU A 13 -34.78 -4.00 22.49
C GLU A 13 -34.46 -5.31 23.22
N ILE A 14 -35.10 -5.54 24.37
CA ILE A 14 -34.95 -6.76 25.14
C ILE A 14 -36.31 -7.45 25.19
N TYR A 15 -36.31 -8.72 24.79
CA TYR A 15 -37.48 -9.58 24.83
C TYR A 15 -37.25 -10.72 25.82
N LYS A 16 -38.34 -11.25 26.36
CA LYS A 16 -38.35 -12.48 27.14
C LYS A 16 -39.10 -13.56 26.37
N ASP A 17 -38.48 -14.72 26.21
CA ASP A 17 -39.08 -15.90 25.60
C ASP A 17 -38.89 -17.08 26.55
N GLU A 18 -39.97 -17.46 27.24
CA GLU A 18 -39.97 -18.42 28.35
C GLU A 18 -38.97 -18.00 29.45
N ASP A 19 -37.88 -18.75 29.63
CA ASP A 19 -36.82 -18.50 30.60
C ASP A 19 -35.60 -17.75 30.01
N LYS A 20 -35.67 -17.39 28.73
CA LYS A 20 -34.56 -16.77 27.99
C LYS A 20 -34.82 -15.30 27.72
N TYR A 21 -33.74 -14.51 27.75
CA TYR A 21 -33.79 -13.12 27.31
C TYR A 21 -33.13 -13.00 25.94
N ILE A 22 -33.78 -12.28 25.03
CA ILE A 22 -33.31 -12.03 23.67
C ILE A 22 -33.03 -10.54 23.52
N LEU A 23 -31.77 -10.20 23.27
CA LEU A 23 -31.33 -8.86 22.93
C LEU A 23 -31.41 -8.68 21.41
N LYS A 24 -32.05 -7.59 20.98
CA LYS A 24 -32.10 -7.15 19.60
C LYS A 24 -31.54 -5.74 19.45
N TYR A 25 -30.74 -5.53 18.43
CA TYR A 25 -30.25 -4.20 18.06
C TYR A 25 -29.88 -4.16 16.58
N PRO A 26 -30.06 -3.02 15.89
CA PRO A 26 -29.71 -2.89 14.50
C PRO A 26 -28.19 -2.89 14.32
N THR A 27 -27.72 -3.34 13.16
CA THR A 27 -26.35 -3.06 12.73
C THR A 27 -26.37 -2.21 11.48
N PHE A 28 -25.35 -1.37 11.31
CA PHE A 28 -25.13 -0.59 10.09
C PHE A 28 -24.59 -1.45 8.93
N ASN A 29 -24.75 -2.78 8.98
CA ASN A 29 -24.37 -3.73 7.94
C ASN A 29 -25.58 -4.18 7.14
N ILE A 30 -25.55 -3.97 5.82
CA ILE A 30 -26.63 -4.30 4.88
C ILE A 30 -26.97 -5.80 4.89
N THR A 31 -25.98 -6.69 5.08
CA THR A 31 -26.20 -8.14 5.07
C THR A 31 -26.66 -8.69 6.42
N MET A 32 -26.60 -7.89 7.49
CA MET A 32 -27.02 -8.28 8.84
C MET A 32 -27.66 -7.08 9.54
N PRO A 33 -28.82 -6.60 9.07
CA PRO A 33 -29.39 -5.33 9.53
C PRO A 33 -29.80 -5.34 11.01
N GLU A 34 -29.97 -6.52 11.61
CA GLU A 34 -30.35 -6.70 13.01
C GLU A 34 -29.57 -7.88 13.59
N VAL A 35 -29.07 -7.72 14.81
CA VAL A 35 -28.54 -8.81 15.62
C VAL A 35 -29.61 -9.26 16.59
N VAL A 36 -29.80 -10.58 16.68
CA VAL A 36 -30.68 -11.23 17.65
C VAL A 36 -29.84 -12.23 18.45
N LYS A 37 -29.67 -12.01 19.75
CA LYS A 37 -28.81 -12.83 20.61
C LYS A 37 -29.50 -13.18 21.92
N GLU A 38 -29.32 -14.42 22.36
CA GLU A 38 -29.69 -14.84 23.71
C GLU A 38 -28.69 -14.25 24.71
N VAL A 39 -29.22 -13.71 25.81
CA VAL A 39 -28.46 -13.05 26.89
C VAL A 39 -28.97 -13.55 28.24
N SER A 40 -28.07 -13.65 29.22
CA SER A 40 -28.42 -14.11 30.57
C SER A 40 -29.30 -13.09 31.31
N LYS A 41 -30.14 -13.58 32.22
CA LYS A 41 -30.99 -12.72 33.05
C LYS A 41 -30.15 -11.76 33.89
N GLU A 42 -29.02 -12.23 34.42
CA GLU A 42 -28.09 -11.42 35.22
C GLU A 42 -27.56 -10.23 34.41
N ALA A 43 -27.27 -10.43 33.13
CA ALA A 43 -26.80 -9.35 32.27
C ALA A 43 -27.89 -8.33 31.94
N VAL A 44 -29.12 -8.79 31.71
CA VAL A 44 -30.26 -7.90 31.52
C VAL A 44 -30.54 -7.09 32.80
N ASP A 45 -30.58 -7.76 33.96
CA ASP A 45 -30.84 -7.11 35.24
C ASP A 45 -29.79 -6.04 35.57
N SER A 46 -28.51 -6.33 35.31
CA SER A 46 -27.40 -5.39 35.52
C SER A 46 -27.47 -4.16 34.60
N TYR A 47 -27.84 -4.34 33.32
CA TYR A 47 -28.13 -3.23 32.40
C TYR A 47 -29.33 -2.39 32.87
N LEU A 48 -30.44 -3.03 33.26
CA LEU A 48 -31.65 -2.34 33.72
C LEU A 48 -31.44 -1.60 35.05
N ALA A 49 -30.53 -2.08 35.89
CA ALA A 49 -30.07 -1.40 37.11
C ALA A 49 -29.15 -0.20 36.82
N GLY A 50 -28.69 -0.03 35.58
CA GLY A 50 -27.78 1.03 35.16
C GLY A 50 -26.31 0.78 35.51
N GLU A 51 -25.95 -0.46 35.88
CA GLU A 51 -24.57 -0.84 36.19
C GLU A 51 -23.71 -0.97 34.92
N HIS A 52 -24.35 -1.29 33.79
CA HIS A 52 -23.72 -1.43 32.47
C HIS A 52 -24.42 -0.61 31.40
N THR A 53 -23.64 -0.14 30.41
CA THR A 53 -24.19 0.57 29.24
C THR A 53 -24.78 -0.40 28.21
N GLY A 54 -25.54 0.13 27.24
CA GLY A 54 -26.03 -0.70 26.13
C GLY A 54 -24.90 -1.30 25.29
N GLU A 55 -23.81 -0.57 25.09
CA GLU A 55 -22.60 -1.07 24.41
C GLU A 55 -21.95 -2.23 25.17
N GLU A 56 -21.87 -2.13 26.50
CA GLU A 56 -21.35 -3.21 27.35
C GLU A 56 -22.26 -4.44 27.31
N LEU A 57 -23.59 -4.25 27.27
CA LEU A 57 -24.55 -5.35 27.11
C LEU A 57 -24.44 -6.04 25.74
N MET A 58 -24.31 -5.27 24.65
CA MET A 58 -24.08 -5.81 23.30
C MET A 58 -22.75 -6.58 23.23
N THR A 59 -21.71 -6.07 23.89
CA THR A 59 -20.41 -6.73 23.99
C THR A 59 -20.53 -8.06 24.74
N TYR A 60 -21.21 -8.06 25.88
CA TYR A 60 -21.47 -9.27 26.65
C TYR A 60 -22.25 -10.31 25.84
N ALA A 61 -23.30 -9.90 25.12
CA ALA A 61 -24.10 -10.81 24.29
C ALA A 61 -23.31 -11.46 23.14
N ASN A 62 -22.27 -10.80 22.63
CA ASN A 62 -21.44 -11.35 21.54
C ASN A 62 -20.26 -12.18 22.04
N TYR A 63 -19.65 -11.78 23.16
CA TYR A 63 -18.34 -12.30 23.56
C TYR A 63 -18.30 -12.92 24.97
N GLY A 64 -19.37 -12.80 25.75
CA GLY A 64 -19.50 -13.38 27.08
C GLY A 64 -18.74 -12.64 28.20
N PHE A 65 -18.31 -11.41 27.97
CA PHE A 65 -17.68 -10.54 28.98
C PHE A 65 -18.12 -9.09 28.80
N TRP A 66 -18.18 -8.32 29.90
CA TRP A 66 -18.60 -6.91 29.90
C TRP A 66 -17.54 -5.97 29.33
N LYS A 67 -16.28 -6.24 29.66
CA LYS A 67 -15.11 -5.49 29.20
C LYS A 67 -14.06 -6.48 28.71
N PRO A 68 -13.59 -6.37 27.46
CA PRO A 68 -12.36 -7.00 27.02
C PRO A 68 -11.25 -6.80 28.05
N LYS A 69 -10.65 -7.90 28.51
CA LYS A 69 -9.59 -7.88 29.53
C LYS A 69 -8.35 -7.08 29.12
N ASN A 70 -8.19 -6.78 27.83
CA ASN A 70 -7.02 -6.14 27.23
C ASN A 70 -7.38 -4.89 26.41
N HIS A 71 -8.35 -4.09 26.85
CA HIS A 71 -8.58 -2.80 26.20
C HIS A 71 -7.36 -1.90 26.38
N LEU A 72 -6.58 -1.74 25.30
CA LEU A 72 -5.79 -0.54 25.11
C LEU A 72 -6.77 0.63 25.12
N THR A 73 -6.41 1.70 25.83
CA THR A 73 -7.16 2.96 25.72
C THR A 73 -7.21 3.42 24.26
N GLN A 74 -8.18 4.25 23.89
CA GLN A 74 -8.22 4.84 22.55
C GLN A 74 -6.89 5.55 22.23
N GLU A 75 -6.27 6.18 23.23
CA GLU A 75 -4.97 6.82 23.11
C GLU A 75 -3.84 5.82 22.81
N GLU A 76 -3.74 4.72 23.57
CA GLU A 76 -2.75 3.66 23.31
C GLU A 76 -2.97 2.97 21.96
N SER A 77 -4.23 2.80 21.56
CA SER A 77 -4.58 2.30 20.23
C SER A 77 -4.10 3.24 19.13
N ASN A 78 -4.31 4.55 19.29
CA ASN A 78 -3.80 5.56 18.36
C ASN A 78 -2.27 5.58 18.30
N ARG A 79 -1.60 5.46 19.46
CA ARG A 79 -0.13 5.36 19.53
C ARG A 79 0.36 4.14 18.75
N ASN A 80 -0.23 2.97 18.99
CA ASN A 80 0.15 1.72 18.30
C ASN A 80 -0.12 1.79 16.80
N PHE A 81 -1.24 2.39 16.39
CA PHE A 81 -1.56 2.58 14.97
C PHE A 81 -0.48 3.43 14.26
N LEU A 82 -0.07 4.55 14.85
CA LEU A 82 0.97 5.42 14.29
C LEU A 82 2.36 4.78 14.33
N ARG A 83 2.67 3.92 15.31
CA ARG A 83 3.92 3.13 15.30
C ARG A 83 4.00 2.15 14.14
N ASN A 84 2.87 1.53 13.79
CA ASN A 84 2.75 0.58 12.69
C ASN A 84 2.61 1.27 11.32
N HIS A 85 2.06 2.48 11.29
CA HIS A 85 1.84 3.28 10.08
C HIS A 85 2.40 4.71 10.24
N PRO A 86 3.72 4.88 10.42
CA PRO A 86 4.34 6.16 10.74
C PRO A 86 4.11 7.23 9.66
N GLN A 87 3.94 6.87 8.38
CA GLN A 87 3.62 7.80 7.30
C GLN A 87 2.35 8.62 7.55
N LEU A 88 1.42 8.11 8.37
CA LEU A 88 0.18 8.81 8.70
C LEU A 88 0.39 9.95 9.71
N ILE A 89 1.59 10.07 10.29
CA ILE A 89 1.93 11.16 11.21
C ILE A 89 1.77 12.54 10.54
N PHE A 90 2.03 12.61 9.23
CA PHE A 90 1.93 13.84 8.43
C PHE A 90 0.50 14.35 8.25
N LYS A 91 -0.53 13.52 8.47
CA LYS A 91 -1.94 13.96 8.36
C LYS A 91 -2.31 15.00 9.42
N ASN A 92 -1.71 14.92 10.61
CA ASN A 92 -1.95 15.89 11.67
C ASN A 92 -0.76 15.93 12.65
N ILE A 93 0.32 16.59 12.24
CA ILE A 93 1.58 16.63 12.97
C ILE A 93 1.39 17.15 14.40
N GLU A 94 0.63 18.24 14.58
CA GLU A 94 0.45 18.87 15.89
C GLU A 94 -0.31 17.99 16.88
N ASN A 95 -1.41 17.35 16.46
CA ASN A 95 -2.17 16.47 17.35
C ASN A 95 -1.39 15.18 17.63
N ASN A 96 -0.76 14.61 16.61
CA ASN A 96 0.01 13.37 16.76
C ASN A 96 1.22 13.57 17.69
N ARG A 97 1.83 14.76 17.69
CA ARG A 97 2.95 15.10 18.59
C ARG A 97 2.58 14.97 20.06
N ARG A 98 1.33 15.25 20.43
CA ARG A 98 0.85 15.17 21.82
C ARG A 98 0.74 13.74 22.33
N LEU A 99 0.75 12.74 21.44
CA LEU A 99 0.60 11.32 21.78
C LEU A 99 1.93 10.66 22.18
N PHE A 100 3.07 11.32 21.99
CA PHE A 100 4.39 10.71 22.13
C PHE A 100 5.35 11.58 22.94
N SER A 101 6.40 10.98 23.47
CA SER A 101 7.56 11.76 23.94
C SER A 101 8.22 12.46 22.74
N LYS A 102 8.98 13.52 23.02
CA LYS A 102 9.70 14.24 21.96
C LYS A 102 10.61 13.30 21.15
N GLU A 103 11.35 12.44 21.84
CA GLU A 103 12.28 11.48 21.22
C GLU A 103 11.56 10.44 20.38
N GLU A 104 10.47 9.86 20.89
CA GLU A 104 9.68 8.87 20.16
C GLU A 104 9.03 9.48 18.91
N PHE A 105 8.52 10.71 19.03
CA PHE A 105 7.94 11.43 17.90
C PHE A 105 8.97 11.74 16.82
N GLU A 106 10.17 12.19 17.19
CA GLU A 106 11.26 12.46 16.25
C GLU A 106 11.70 11.17 15.52
N GLY A 107 11.78 10.04 16.25
CA GLY A 107 12.05 8.74 15.64
C GLY A 107 10.97 8.29 14.65
N LEU A 108 9.69 8.50 15.00
CA LEU A 108 8.57 8.19 14.10
C LEU A 108 8.56 9.10 12.87
N LEU A 109 8.87 10.39 13.00
CA LEU A 109 8.99 11.31 11.88
C LEU A 109 10.09 10.87 10.91
N ALA A 110 11.27 10.51 11.42
CA ALA A 110 12.36 10.03 10.57
C ALA A 110 11.94 8.79 9.77
N LYS A 111 11.32 7.80 10.44
CA LYS A 111 10.79 6.60 9.80
C LYS A 111 9.68 6.91 8.80
N ALA A 112 8.80 7.86 9.11
CA ALA A 112 7.73 8.32 8.22
C ALA A 112 8.29 8.95 6.94
N HIS A 113 9.31 9.80 7.06
CA HIS A 113 10.00 10.41 5.93
C HIS A 113 10.69 9.36 5.06
N GLU A 114 11.39 8.40 5.67
CA GLU A 114 12.03 7.30 4.94
C GLU A 114 11.01 6.46 4.15
N LEU A 115 9.89 6.10 4.78
CA LEU A 115 8.84 5.31 4.14
C LEU A 115 8.06 6.08 3.08
N SER A 116 7.98 7.40 3.20
CA SER A 116 7.28 8.27 2.25
C SER A 116 8.20 8.79 1.14
N ARG A 117 9.50 8.47 1.19
CA ARG A 117 10.45 8.87 0.14
C ARG A 117 10.01 8.23 -1.19
N PRO A 118 9.93 9.02 -2.28
CA PRO A 118 9.67 8.45 -3.60
C PRO A 118 10.74 7.41 -3.92
N LYS A 119 10.35 6.36 -4.63
CA LYS A 119 11.25 5.28 -5.08
C LYS A 119 11.15 5.17 -6.58
N VAL A 120 12.29 4.92 -7.22
CA VAL A 120 12.31 4.62 -8.65
C VAL A 120 11.90 3.16 -8.83
N LEU A 121 10.78 2.95 -9.50
CA LEU A 121 10.21 1.66 -9.82
C LEU A 121 10.64 1.28 -11.24
N LEU A 122 11.81 0.64 -11.34
CA LEU A 122 12.33 0.09 -12.58
C LEU A 122 12.85 -1.33 -12.30
N GLU A 123 12.23 -2.32 -12.94
CA GLU A 123 12.59 -3.74 -12.77
C GLU A 123 13.82 -4.07 -13.61
N VAL A 124 15.00 -4.17 -13.00
CA VAL A 124 16.27 -4.20 -13.74
C VAL A 124 16.63 -5.53 -14.39
N THR A 125 15.99 -6.64 -13.98
CA THR A 125 16.38 -8.01 -14.38
C THR A 125 15.57 -8.59 -15.53
N THR A 126 14.53 -7.90 -15.99
CA THR A 126 13.63 -8.37 -17.05
C THR A 126 13.79 -7.55 -18.33
N ILE A 127 13.32 -8.08 -19.46
CA ILE A 127 13.08 -7.33 -20.70
C ILE A 127 11.60 -6.97 -20.73
N ASP A 128 11.25 -5.72 -21.06
CA ASP A 128 9.85 -5.25 -20.97
C ASP A 128 9.06 -5.77 -22.17
N SER A 129 9.59 -5.56 -23.37
CA SER A 129 9.03 -6.14 -24.60
C SER A 129 10.10 -6.28 -25.67
N LEU A 130 9.83 -7.16 -26.63
CA LEU A 130 10.71 -7.51 -27.74
C LEU A 130 9.85 -7.81 -28.97
N GLY A 131 10.31 -7.40 -30.16
CA GLY A 131 9.65 -7.72 -31.42
C GLY A 131 10.53 -7.42 -32.62
N ILE A 132 9.99 -7.68 -33.82
CA ILE A 132 10.63 -7.31 -35.09
C ILE A 132 9.90 -6.09 -35.67
N VAL A 133 10.65 -5.01 -35.93
CA VAL A 133 10.14 -3.76 -36.50
C VAL A 133 11.02 -3.37 -37.67
N ASP A 134 10.43 -3.20 -38.85
CA ASP A 134 11.13 -2.87 -40.10
C ASP A 134 12.35 -3.77 -40.41
N GLY A 135 12.28 -5.04 -40.00
CA GLY A 135 13.37 -6.02 -40.21
C GLY A 135 14.48 -5.97 -39.16
N HIS A 136 14.35 -5.17 -38.11
CA HIS A 136 15.26 -5.10 -36.97
C HIS A 136 14.66 -5.77 -35.74
N LEU A 137 15.51 -6.36 -34.91
CA LEU A 137 15.12 -6.77 -33.55
C LEU A 137 15.01 -5.50 -32.69
N GLU A 138 13.83 -5.20 -32.16
CA GLU A 138 13.59 -4.04 -31.29
C GLU A 138 13.16 -4.48 -29.89
N LEU A 139 13.89 -4.01 -28.88
CA LEU A 139 13.61 -4.18 -27.46
C LEU A 139 13.04 -2.88 -26.92
N LEU A 140 11.81 -2.90 -26.41
CA LEU A 140 11.24 -1.76 -25.71
C LEU A 140 11.76 -1.74 -24.27
N LEU A 141 12.27 -0.59 -23.83
CA LEU A 141 12.53 -0.27 -22.43
C LEU A 141 11.64 0.92 -22.06
N ALA A 142 10.69 0.72 -21.14
CA ALA A 142 9.76 1.77 -20.73
C ALA A 142 10.10 2.29 -19.33
N ASP A 143 10.36 3.59 -19.23
CA ASP A 143 10.62 4.25 -17.96
C ASP A 143 9.49 5.22 -17.60
N GLY A 144 8.66 4.79 -16.65
CA GLY A 144 7.52 5.55 -16.12
C GLY A 144 7.86 6.48 -14.95
N ASN A 145 9.13 6.59 -14.55
CA ASN A 145 9.50 7.27 -13.32
C ASN A 145 9.74 8.77 -13.55
N ALA A 146 9.27 9.60 -12.61
CA ALA A 146 9.60 11.01 -12.59
C ALA A 146 11.06 11.22 -12.14
N TRP A 147 11.77 12.11 -12.83
CA TRP A 147 13.16 12.45 -12.52
C TRP A 147 13.22 13.50 -11.41
N LEU A 148 13.16 13.04 -10.16
CA LEU A 148 13.20 13.90 -8.97
C LEU A 148 14.62 14.06 -8.43
N PRO A 149 15.02 15.25 -7.94
CA PRO A 149 16.36 15.47 -7.38
C PRO A 149 16.73 14.48 -6.26
N ASP A 150 15.78 14.15 -5.39
CA ASP A 150 15.99 13.27 -4.24
C ASP A 150 16.24 11.79 -4.62
N THR A 151 15.87 11.40 -5.84
CA THR A 151 15.97 10.01 -6.33
C THR A 151 16.84 9.87 -7.58
N GLU A 152 17.39 10.96 -8.11
CA GLU A 152 18.13 10.98 -9.38
C GLU A 152 19.27 9.95 -9.41
N GLN A 153 20.02 9.83 -8.32
CA GLN A 153 21.14 8.88 -8.25
C GLN A 153 20.67 7.41 -8.28
N ASP A 154 19.57 7.08 -7.60
CA ASP A 154 18.95 5.74 -7.66
C ASP A 154 18.40 5.47 -9.06
N HIS A 155 17.83 6.50 -9.70
CA HIS A 155 17.33 6.42 -11.06
C HIS A 155 18.44 6.09 -12.06
N LEU A 156 19.54 6.84 -12.00
CA LEU A 156 20.71 6.62 -12.86
C LEU A 156 21.29 5.22 -12.67
N LEU A 157 21.41 4.75 -11.43
CA LEU A 157 21.90 3.41 -11.12
C LEU A 157 20.98 2.33 -11.72
N LYS A 158 19.67 2.41 -11.47
CA LYS A 158 18.70 1.44 -11.98
C LYS A 158 18.63 1.44 -13.51
N LEU A 159 18.67 2.61 -14.12
CA LEU A 159 18.66 2.73 -15.58
C LEU A 159 19.93 2.11 -16.19
N GLN A 160 21.08 2.31 -15.56
CA GLN A 160 22.33 1.64 -15.94
C GLN A 160 22.22 0.12 -15.82
N GLU A 161 21.74 -0.39 -14.69
CA GLU A 161 21.54 -1.84 -14.47
C GLU A 161 20.58 -2.44 -15.51
N LYS A 162 19.46 -1.76 -15.77
CA LYS A 162 18.46 -2.16 -16.77
C LYS A 162 19.08 -2.20 -18.18
N LEU A 163 19.78 -1.15 -18.59
CA LEU A 163 20.44 -1.11 -19.91
C LEU A 163 21.52 -2.20 -20.03
N ASN A 164 22.32 -2.42 -18.99
CA ASN A 164 23.30 -3.51 -18.96
C ASN A 164 22.63 -4.88 -19.11
N ASN A 165 21.48 -5.10 -18.49
CA ASN A 165 20.71 -6.33 -18.67
C ASN A 165 20.23 -6.51 -20.12
N TYR A 166 19.78 -5.44 -20.78
CA TYR A 166 19.35 -5.50 -22.18
C TYR A 166 20.52 -5.78 -23.13
N ILE A 167 21.65 -5.11 -22.91
CA ILE A 167 22.88 -5.36 -23.67
C ILE A 167 23.31 -6.82 -23.48
N HIS A 168 23.35 -7.30 -22.24
CA HIS A 168 23.71 -8.69 -21.94
C HIS A 168 22.76 -9.68 -22.60
N PHE A 169 21.45 -9.43 -22.58
CA PHE A 169 20.44 -10.27 -23.23
C PHE A 169 20.69 -10.40 -24.74
N ILE A 170 21.06 -9.29 -25.40
CA ILE A 170 21.40 -9.27 -26.83
C ILE A 170 22.72 -10.01 -27.07
N GLU A 171 23.79 -9.68 -26.34
CA GLU A 171 25.12 -10.27 -26.51
C GLU A 171 25.14 -11.78 -26.25
N SER A 172 24.37 -12.24 -25.26
CA SER A 172 24.19 -13.66 -24.93
C SER A 172 23.20 -14.37 -25.86
N LYS A 173 22.64 -13.68 -26.85
CA LYS A 173 21.78 -14.24 -27.90
C LYS A 173 20.52 -14.93 -27.37
N GLN A 174 19.99 -14.47 -26.24
CA GLN A 174 18.81 -15.09 -25.60
C GLN A 174 17.53 -15.02 -26.45
N TYR A 175 17.49 -14.15 -27.47
CA TYR A 175 16.35 -14.03 -28.39
C TYR A 175 16.36 -15.05 -29.55
N VAL A 176 17.49 -15.72 -29.82
CA VAL A 176 17.71 -16.43 -31.09
C VAL A 176 16.74 -17.58 -31.31
N ASP A 177 16.41 -18.35 -30.26
CA ASP A 177 15.47 -19.46 -30.36
C ASP A 177 14.06 -19.01 -30.79
N SER A 178 13.70 -17.74 -30.52
CA SER A 178 12.38 -17.19 -30.83
C SER A 178 12.35 -16.36 -32.12
N TYR A 179 13.44 -15.66 -32.44
CA TYR A 179 13.45 -14.64 -33.51
C TYR A 179 14.50 -14.89 -34.61
N GLY A 180 15.39 -15.87 -34.43
CA GLY A 180 16.60 -16.01 -35.26
C GLY A 180 17.65 -14.95 -34.95
N ASP A 181 18.72 -14.90 -35.74
CA ASP A 181 19.86 -13.97 -35.55
C ASP A 181 20.21 -13.17 -36.81
N ASP A 182 19.31 -13.15 -37.80
CA ASP A 182 19.53 -12.48 -39.10
C ASP A 182 19.15 -11.00 -39.03
N PHE A 183 19.80 -10.26 -38.13
CA PHE A 183 19.58 -8.82 -37.93
C PHE A 183 20.88 -8.04 -38.10
N THR A 184 20.86 -7.04 -38.98
CA THR A 184 21.98 -6.11 -39.19
C THR A 184 22.17 -5.15 -38.03
N GLU A 185 21.10 -4.83 -37.31
CA GLU A 185 21.08 -3.94 -36.15
C GLU A 185 20.03 -4.44 -35.14
N LYS A 186 20.34 -4.31 -33.85
CA LYS A 186 19.43 -4.57 -32.73
C LYS A 186 19.17 -3.25 -32.02
N VAL A 187 17.92 -2.88 -31.86
CA VAL A 187 17.52 -1.57 -31.33
C VAL A 187 17.02 -1.73 -29.90
N ILE A 188 17.62 -1.01 -28.95
CA ILE A 188 17.00 -0.75 -27.64
C ILE A 188 16.25 0.56 -27.78
N ASN A 189 14.91 0.49 -27.78
CA ASN A 189 14.01 1.63 -27.83
C ASN A 189 13.62 2.03 -26.40
N LEU A 190 14.35 2.99 -25.85
CA LEU A 190 14.12 3.55 -24.53
C LEU A 190 13.10 4.70 -24.60
N THR A 191 11.97 4.53 -23.93
CA THR A 191 10.87 5.50 -23.90
C THR A 191 10.67 6.02 -22.49
N PHE A 192 10.56 7.34 -22.35
CA PHE A 192 10.31 7.99 -21.07
C PHE A 192 8.88 8.53 -20.99
N GLN A 193 8.21 8.32 -19.84
CA GLN A 193 6.96 9.02 -19.53
C GLN A 193 7.23 10.47 -19.10
N TYR A 194 8.33 10.72 -18.39
CA TYR A 194 8.74 12.03 -17.90
C TYR A 194 10.13 12.38 -18.42
N ALA A 195 10.35 13.65 -18.79
CA ALA A 195 11.64 14.08 -19.32
C ALA A 195 12.79 13.77 -18.33
N PRO A 196 13.89 13.15 -18.80
CA PRO A 196 15.09 12.96 -18.00
C PRO A 196 15.72 14.28 -17.56
N SER A 197 16.50 14.23 -16.48
CA SER A 197 17.34 15.36 -16.09
C SER A 197 18.54 15.53 -17.04
N ASP A 198 19.25 16.66 -16.94
CA ASP A 198 20.49 16.90 -17.70
C ASP A 198 21.55 15.81 -17.44
N ASN A 199 21.64 15.32 -16.20
CA ASN A 199 22.51 14.20 -15.83
C ASN A 199 22.07 12.90 -16.51
N GLY A 200 20.75 12.64 -16.55
CA GLY A 200 20.16 11.52 -17.27
C GLY A 200 20.47 11.55 -18.76
N LEU A 201 20.27 12.70 -19.42
CA LEU A 201 20.59 12.89 -20.84
C LEU A 201 22.10 12.71 -21.10
N ALA A 202 22.95 13.30 -20.26
CA ALA A 202 24.40 13.14 -20.38
C ALA A 202 24.83 11.68 -20.23
N PHE A 203 24.22 10.93 -19.30
CA PHE A 203 24.43 9.49 -19.15
C PHE A 203 24.05 8.72 -20.42
N LEU A 204 22.87 8.99 -21.00
CA LEU A 204 22.41 8.32 -22.23
C LEU A 204 23.33 8.58 -23.42
N VAL A 205 23.88 9.80 -23.53
CA VAL A 205 24.90 10.12 -24.55
C VAL A 205 26.16 9.27 -24.36
N GLN A 206 26.58 8.99 -23.13
CA GLN A 206 27.72 8.11 -22.89
C GLN A 206 27.39 6.66 -23.25
N VAL A 207 26.20 6.17 -22.93
CA VAL A 207 25.76 4.82 -23.33
C VAL A 207 25.78 4.69 -24.85
N GLN A 208 25.23 5.68 -25.58
CA GLN A 208 25.27 5.68 -27.04
C GLN A 208 26.70 5.61 -27.59
N LYS A 209 27.65 6.32 -27.00
CA LYS A 209 29.08 6.26 -27.38
C LYS A 209 29.69 4.87 -27.14
N VAL A 210 29.37 4.25 -26.00
CA VAL A 210 29.86 2.90 -25.67
C VAL A 210 29.34 1.86 -26.66
N LEU A 211 28.12 2.04 -27.18
CA LEU A 211 27.50 1.14 -28.15
C LEU A 211 27.90 1.41 -29.61
N GLN A 212 28.57 2.52 -29.94
CA GLN A 212 28.99 2.83 -31.31
C GLN A 212 29.77 1.73 -32.05
N PRO A 213 30.67 0.93 -31.41
CA PRO A 213 31.40 -0.13 -32.11
C PRO A 213 30.62 -1.44 -32.21
N THR A 214 29.38 -1.53 -31.74
CA THR A 214 28.55 -2.75 -31.75
C THR A 214 27.44 -2.65 -32.79
N ASP A 215 26.67 -3.73 -32.95
CA ASP A 215 25.43 -3.77 -33.74
C ASP A 215 24.19 -3.40 -32.92
N ILE A 216 24.39 -2.84 -31.71
CA ILE A 216 23.32 -2.42 -30.81
C ILE A 216 23.16 -0.91 -30.90
N ARG A 217 21.94 -0.45 -31.19
CA ARG A 217 21.59 0.97 -31.21
C ARG A 217 20.67 1.32 -30.06
N LEU A 218 21.01 2.34 -29.29
CA LEU A 218 20.10 2.94 -28.32
C LEU A 218 19.33 4.11 -28.96
N LYS A 219 18.03 3.91 -29.14
CA LYS A 219 17.06 4.94 -29.55
C LYS A 219 16.37 5.47 -28.29
N VAL A 220 16.40 6.78 -28.08
CA VAL A 220 15.79 7.43 -26.93
C VAL A 220 14.59 8.27 -27.39
N VAL A 221 13.45 8.08 -26.76
CA VAL A 221 12.22 8.86 -26.96
C VAL A 221 11.87 9.56 -25.66
N VAL A 222 11.87 10.89 -25.69
CA VAL A 222 11.47 11.74 -24.56
C VAL A 222 10.09 12.33 -24.84
N PRO A 223 9.29 12.62 -23.80
CA PRO A 223 8.02 13.32 -23.97
C PRO A 223 8.25 14.77 -24.45
N GLU A 224 7.28 15.32 -25.18
CA GLU A 224 7.26 16.73 -25.62
C GLU A 224 7.06 17.71 -24.45
#